data_AF-A0A2P8LEE4-F1
#
_entry.id   AF-A0A2P8LEE4-F1
#
_cell.length_a   1.000
_cell.length_b   1.000
_cell.length_c   1.000
_cell.angle_alpha   90.00
_cell.angle_beta   90.00
_cell.angle_gamma   90.00
#
_symmetry.space_group_name_H-M   'P 1'
#
loop_
_entity.id
_entity.type
_entity.pdbx_description
1 polymer ?
#
loop_
_entity_poly.entity_id
_entity_poly.type
_entity_poly.pdbx_seq_one_letter_code
_entity_poly.pdbx_strand_id
1 'polypeptide(L)' 'MTINIEQVNAMEAWFALRTDPEFISATPEDRYETRLSLADDLQQKGLIDSGEWRELVEQAQAAYVDELG' A
#
# COMPACT_ATOMS: atom_id res chain seq x y z
N MET A 1 21.68 7.80 8.14
CA MET A 1 20.42 7.26 7.60
C MET A 1 20.60 7.07 6.11
N THR A 2 20.97 5.86 5.69
CA THR A 2 20.89 5.45 4.29
C THR A 2 19.43 5.16 4.02
N ILE A 3 18.70 6.13 3.49
CA ILE A 3 17.39 5.84 2.91
C ILE A 3 17.69 4.88 1.75
N ASN A 4 17.30 3.62 1.88
CA ASN A 4 17.52 2.64 0.84
C ASN A 4 16.72 3.08 -0.38
N ILE A 5 17.36 3.18 -1.54
CA ILE A 5 16.73 3.58 -2.80
C ILE A 5 15.50 2.72 -3.09
N GLU A 6 15.51 1.46 -2.65
CA GLU A 6 14.37 0.54 -2.73
C GLU A 6 13.19 0.98 -1.85
N GLN A 7 13.45 1.51 -0.65
CA GLN A 7 12.43 2.10 0.22
C GLN A 7 11.77 3.30 -0.44
N VAL A 8 12.59 4.17 -1.05
CA VAL A 8 12.10 5.35 -1.76
C VAL A 8 11.23 4.94 -2.93
N ASN A 9 11.72 4.04 -3.79
CA ASN A 9 10.94 3.57 -4.94
C ASN A 9 9.62 2.90 -4.52
N ALA A 10 9.62 2.13 -3.44
CA ALA A 10 8.41 1.46 -2.97
C ALA A 10 7.41 2.43 -2.31
N MET A 11 7.87 3.44 -1.58
CA MET A 11 7.00 4.54 -1.12
C MET A 11 6.50 5.40 -2.28
N GLU A 12 7.32 5.65 -3.30
CA GLU A 12 6.90 6.33 -4.52
C GLU A 12 5.81 5.54 -5.24
N ALA A 13 5.94 4.22 -5.36
CA ALA A 13 4.87 3.36 -5.89
C ALA A 13 3.59 3.47 -5.04
N TRP A 14 3.70 3.51 -3.71
CA TRP A 14 2.54 3.64 -2.82
C TRP A 14 1.81 4.97 -3.00
N PHE A 15 2.57 6.06 -3.16
CA PHE A 15 2.01 7.38 -3.43
C PHE A 15 1.47 7.50 -4.86
N ALA A 16 2.13 6.88 -5.83
CA ALA A 16 1.70 6.85 -7.22
C ALA A 16 0.32 6.19 -7.34
N LEU A 17 0.08 5.07 -6.63
CA LEU A 17 -1.23 4.40 -6.59
C LEU A 17 -2.37 5.34 -6.16
N ARG A 18 -2.14 6.22 -5.19
CA ARG A 18 -3.18 7.19 -4.75
C ARG A 18 -3.46 8.29 -5.78
N THR A 19 -2.53 8.51 -6.70
CA THR A 19 -2.63 9.52 -7.75
C THR A 19 -3.04 8.88 -9.08
N ASP A 20 -3.04 7.56 -9.15
CA ASP A 20 -3.33 6.81 -10.35
C ASP A 20 -4.84 6.82 -10.62
N PRO A 21 -5.27 7.34 -11.79
CA PRO A 21 -6.69 7.42 -12.13
C PRO A 21 -7.34 6.05 -12.33
N GLU A 22 -6.58 5.02 -12.70
CA GLU A 22 -7.09 3.63 -12.79
C GLU A 22 -7.35 3.10 -11.38
N PHE A 23 -6.47 3.41 -10.42
CA PHE A 23 -6.68 3.06 -9.01
C PHE A 23 -7.86 3.83 -8.37
N ILE A 24 -8.02 5.13 -8.68
CA ILE A 24 -9.14 5.94 -8.16
C ILE A 24 -10.48 5.53 -8.80
N SER A 25 -10.48 5.07 -10.05
CA SER A 25 -11.68 4.58 -10.75
C SER A 25 -11.95 3.09 -10.55
N ALA A 26 -10.98 2.34 -10.06
CA ALA A 26 -11.09 0.93 -9.73
C ALA A 26 -12.18 0.67 -8.69
N THR A 27 -12.62 -0.58 -8.63
CA THR A 27 -13.47 -1.04 -7.54
C THR A 27 -12.72 -0.95 -6.21
N PRO A 28 -13.44 -0.78 -5.10
CA PRO A 28 -12.82 -0.81 -3.78
C PRO A 28 -12.01 -2.11 -3.56
N GLU A 29 -12.41 -3.23 -4.17
CA GLU A 29 -11.68 -4.51 -4.14
C GLU A 29 -10.29 -4.41 -4.80
N ASP A 30 -10.22 -3.88 -6.02
CA ASP A 30 -8.97 -3.71 -6.77
C ASP A 30 -8.01 -2.74 -6.04
N ARG A 31 -8.57 -1.66 -5.46
CA ARG A 31 -7.80 -0.72 -4.62
C ARG A 31 -7.21 -1.40 -3.39
N TYR A 32 -7.99 -2.30 -2.78
CA TYR A 32 -7.57 -3.01 -1.58
C TYR A 32 -6.50 -4.05 -1.91
N GLU A 33 -6.69 -4.88 -2.94
CA GLU A 33 -5.69 -5.85 -3.41
C GLU A 33 -4.36 -5.17 -3.78
N THR A 34 -4.43 -4.05 -4.52
CA THR A 34 -3.24 -3.35 -4.97
C THR A 34 -2.47 -2.72 -3.79
N ARG A 35 -3.16 -2.21 -2.75
CA ARG A 35 -2.52 -1.76 -1.49
C ARG A 35 -1.90 -2.92 -0.73
N LEU A 36 -2.59 -4.06 -0.62
CA LEU A 36 -2.08 -5.27 0.03
C LEU A 36 -0.81 -5.78 -0.66
N SER A 37 -0.84 -5.88 -1.99
CA SER A 37 0.30 -6.37 -2.77
C SER A 37 1.52 -5.47 -2.60
N LEU A 38 1.33 -4.15 -2.50
CA LEU A 38 2.43 -3.23 -2.27
C LEU A 38 2.97 -3.29 -0.84
N ALA A 39 2.08 -3.46 0.15
CA ALA A 39 2.50 -3.71 1.53
C ALA A 39 3.33 -5.00 1.61
N ASP A 40 2.89 -6.09 0.99
CA ASP A 40 3.62 -7.36 0.96
C ASP A 40 5.01 -7.19 0.30
N ASP A 41 5.10 -6.44 -0.81
CA ASP A 41 6.37 -6.16 -1.50
C ASP A 41 7.34 -5.35 -0.59
N LEU A 42 6.82 -4.38 0.17
CA LEU A 42 7.60 -3.65 1.16
C LEU A 42 8.14 -4.56 2.27
N GLN A 43 7.34 -5.51 2.75
CA GLN A 43 7.73 -6.47 3.78
C GLN A 43 8.74 -7.48 3.24
N GLN A 44 8.53 -8.02 2.03
CA GLN A 44 9.44 -8.97 1.40
C GLN A 44 10.81 -8.36 1.11
N LYS A 45 10.86 -7.07 0.76
CA LYS A 45 12.11 -6.33 0.57
C LYS A 45 12.79 -5.94 1.89
N GLY A 46 12.17 -6.23 3.04
CA GLY A 46 12.69 -5.87 4.36
C GLY A 46 12.71 -4.35 4.60
N LEU A 47 11.85 -3.60 3.90
CA LEU A 47 11.77 -2.14 3.97
C LEU A 47 10.89 -1.67 5.13
N ILE A 48 9.95 -2.52 5.54
CA ILE A 48 9.07 -2.34 6.69
C ILE A 48 9.06 -3.62 7.51
N ASP A 49 8.85 -3.49 8.82
CA ASP A 49 8.73 -4.65 9.70
C ASP A 49 7.33 -5.26 9.64
N SER A 50 7.16 -6.46 10.18
CA SER A 50 5.86 -7.16 10.13
C SER A 50 4.77 -6.43 10.91
N GLY A 51 5.14 -5.59 11.89
CA GLY A 51 4.22 -4.69 12.60
C GLY A 51 3.72 -3.56 11.69
N GLU A 52 4.64 -2.86 11.02
CA GLU A 52 4.32 -1.75 10.10
C GLU A 52 3.49 -2.23 8.91
N TRP A 53 3.81 -3.42 8.37
CA TRP A 53 3.01 -4.07 7.33
C TRP A 53 1.57 -4.25 7.77
N ARG A 54 1.37 -4.78 8.98
CA ARG A 54 0.04 -5.03 9.53
C ARG A 54 -0.75 -3.74 9.70
N GLU A 55 -0.12 -2.67 10.20
CA GLU A 55 -0.77 -1.37 10.32
C GLU A 55 -1.17 -0.76 8.97
N LEU A 56 -0.38 -0.96 7.91
CA LEU A 56 -0.72 -0.54 6.55
C LEU A 56 -1.90 -1.34 5.99
N VAL A 57 -1.92 -2.66 6.21
CA VAL A 57 -3.01 -3.54 5.78
C VAL A 57 -4.30 -3.22 6.54
N GLU A 58 -4.23 -3.00 7.85
CA GLU A 58 -5.39 -2.62 8.66
C GLU A 58 -5.96 -1.27 8.23
N GLN A 59 -5.12 -0.29 7.92
CA GLN A 59 -5.58 0.99 7.35
C GLN A 59 -6.22 0.83 5.98
N ALA A 60 -5.62 0.01 5.10
CA ALA A 60 -6.19 -0.27 3.78
C ALA A 60 -7.55 -0.98 3.91
N GLN A 61 -7.68 -1.89 4.88
CA GLN A 61 -8.91 -2.64 5.12
C GLN A 61 -9.99 -1.76 5.74
N ALA A 62 -9.63 -0.91 6.70
CA ALA A 62 -10.56 0.05 7.30
C ALA A 62 -11.12 1.01 6.24
N ALA A 63 -10.26 1.54 5.36
CA ALA A 63 -10.70 2.38 4.24
C ALA A 63 -11.61 1.62 3.27
N TYR A 64 -11.28 0.37 2.95
CA TYR A 64 -12.10 -0.47 2.09
C TYR A 64 -13.49 -0.77 2.69
N VAL A 65 -13.55 -1.07 3.98
CA VAL A 65 -14.80 -1.31 4.71
C VAL A 65 -15.65 -0.04 4.81
N ASP A 66 -15.02 1.12 5.03
CA ASP A 66 -15.69 2.42 5.06
C ASP A 66 -16.26 2.80 3.67
N GLU A 67 -15.52 2.54 2.59
CA GLU A 67 -15.98 2.78 1.21
C GLU A 67 -17.13 1.86 0.76
N LEU A 68 -17.35 0.73 1.44
CA LEU A 68 -18.41 -0.24 1.14
C LEU A 68 -19.67 -0.09 2.01
N GLY A 69 -19.62 0.77 3.03
CA GLY A 69 -20.66 0.98 4.05
C GLY A 69 -21.73 1.99 3.65
#